data_AF-A0A7C1KXM4-F1
#
_entry.id   AF-A0A7C1KXM4-F1
#
_cell.length_a   1.000
_cell.length_b   1.000
_cell.length_c   1.000
_cell.angle_alpha   90.00
_cell.angle_beta   90.00
_cell.angle_gamma   90.00
#
_symmetry.space_group_name_H-M   'P 1'
#
loop_
_entity.id
_entity.type
_entity.pdbx_description
1 polymer ?
#
loop_
_entity_poly.entity_id
_entity_poly.type
_entity_poly.pdbx_seq_one_letter_code
_entity_poly.pdbx_strand_id
1 'polypeptide(L)'
;MNFDIPGVISILITIASLIFGIYQFKERRKLKENIRAQASHLYDNATGAHGLTILAFSEYKKAHSKNIKLKIIEFLSKADTLGRDVLIETIRQIHNLEPFSKQTIQQWVNEGRIIDQHVP
;
A
#
# COMPACT_ATOMS: atom_id res chain seq x y z
N MET A 1 -41.58 8.32 -44.48
CA MET A 1 -40.43 7.63 -43.87
C MET A 1 -40.15 8.35 -42.56
N ASN A 2 -40.80 7.92 -41.48
CA ASN A 2 -40.66 8.61 -40.19
C ASN A 2 -39.32 8.20 -39.59
N PHE A 3 -38.40 9.15 -39.47
CA PHE A 3 -37.15 8.92 -38.78
C PHE A 3 -37.45 8.63 -37.30
N ASP A 4 -37.01 7.47 -36.82
CA ASP A 4 -37.14 7.06 -35.43
C ASP A 4 -36.09 7.78 -34.56
N ILE A 5 -36.31 9.09 -34.40
CA ILE A 5 -35.48 10.01 -33.64
C ILE A 5 -35.22 9.53 -32.19
N PRO A 6 -36.20 9.03 -31.42
CA PRO A 6 -35.93 8.56 -30.06
C PRO A 6 -35.02 7.32 -30.04
N GLY A 7 -35.18 6.42 -31.02
CA GLY A 7 -34.27 5.28 -31.21
C GLY A 7 -32.82 5.73 -31.40
N VAL A 8 -32.57 6.69 -32.30
CA VAL A 8 -31.22 7.22 -32.56
C VAL A 8 -30.62 7.90 -31.32
N ILE A 9 -31.42 8.67 -30.57
CA ILE A 9 -30.96 9.34 -29.34
C ILE A 9 -30.56 8.31 -28.27
N SER A 10 -31.36 7.25 -28.08
CA SER A 10 -31.04 6.21 -27.10
C SER A 10 -29.75 5.45 -27.43
N ILE A 11 -29.49 5.19 -28.71
CA ILE A 11 -28.26 4.55 -29.17
C ILE A 11 -27.06 5.47 -28.89
N LEU A 12 -27.18 6.77 -29.19
CA LEU A 12 -26.12 7.75 -28.91
C LEU A 12 -25.81 7.84 -27.41
N ILE A 13 -26.83 7.88 -26.55
CA ILE A 13 -26.65 7.88 -25.10
C ILE A 13 -25.94 6.59 -24.65
N THR A 14 -26.36 5.44 -25.17
CA THR A 14 -25.75 4.14 -24.83
C THR A 14 -24.27 4.10 -25.20
N ILE A 15 -23.91 4.59 -26.39
CA ILE A 15 -22.52 4.66 -26.85
C ILE A 15 -21.72 5.63 -25.96
N ALA A 16 -22.26 6.81 -25.66
CA ALA A 16 -21.59 7.78 -24.80
C ALA A 16 -21.36 7.24 -23.38
N SER A 17 -22.36 6.57 -22.79
CA SER A 17 -22.24 5.93 -21.49
C SER A 17 -21.21 4.80 -21.49
N LEU A 18 -21.13 4.00 -22.56
CA LEU A 18 -20.13 2.95 -22.71
C LEU A 18 -18.71 3.54 -22.77
N ILE A 19 -18.50 4.58 -23.58
CA ILE A 19 -17.21 5.26 -23.70
C ILE A 19 -16.79 5.84 -22.33
N PHE A 20 -17.72 6.50 -21.64
CA PHE A 20 -17.47 7.06 -20.32
C PHE A 20 -17.14 5.98 -19.29
N GLY A 21 -17.84 4.85 -19.32
CA GLY A 21 -17.57 3.69 -18.45
C GLY A 21 -16.17 3.12 -18.66
N ILE A 22 -15.74 2.95 -19.91
CA ILE A 22 -14.39 2.48 -20.24
C ILE A 22 -13.33 3.47 -19.74
N TYR A 23 -13.55 4.76 -19.94
CA TYR A 23 -12.65 5.80 -19.45
C TYR A 23 -12.54 5.77 -17.92
N GLN A 24 -13.66 5.73 -17.21
CA GLN A 24 -13.68 5.68 -15.74
C GLN A 24 -13.02 4.40 -15.21
N PHE A 25 -13.20 3.26 -15.88
CA PHE A 25 -12.54 2.01 -15.51
C PHE A 25 -11.01 2.12 -15.62
N LYS A 26 -10.50 2.72 -16.70
CA LYS A 26 -9.06 2.96 -16.88
C LYS A 26 -8.49 3.86 -15.79
N GLU A 27 -9.16 4.96 -15.48
CA GLU A 27 -8.70 5.90 -14.44
C GLU A 27 -8.74 5.27 -13.04
N ARG A 28 -9.79 4.50 -12.72
CA ARG A 28 -9.86 3.74 -11.47
C ARG A 28 -8.73 2.72 -11.33
N ARG A 29 -8.37 2.05 -12.43
CA ARG A 29 -7.25 1.10 -12.43
C ARG A 29 -5.91 1.79 -12.15
N LYS A 30 -5.62 2.90 -12.84
CA LYS A 30 -4.41 3.71 -12.58
C LYS A 30 -4.36 4.20 -11.14
N LEU A 31 -5.48 4.70 -10.62
CA LEU A 31 -5.56 5.17 -9.23
C LEU A 31 -5.26 4.03 -8.24
N LYS A 32 -5.82 2.83 -8.47
CA LYS A 32 -5.55 1.66 -7.65
C LYS A 32 -4.06 1.27 -7.67
N GLU A 33 -3.44 1.26 -8.84
CA GLU A 33 -2.01 0.98 -9.01
C GLU A 33 -1.14 2.02 -8.28
N ASN A 34 -1.51 3.31 -8.36
CA ASN A 34 -0.80 4.37 -7.63
C ASN A 34 -0.92 4.24 -6.11
N ILE A 35 -2.12 3.97 -5.59
CA ILE A 35 -2.33 3.78 -4.15
C ILE A 35 -1.55 2.56 -3.66
N ARG A 36 -1.51 1.49 -4.44
CA ARG A 36 -0.72 0.29 -4.16
C ARG A 36 0.78 0.57 -4.08
N ALA A 37 1.30 1.34 -5.02
CA ALA A 37 2.71 1.75 -5.01
C ALA A 37 3.03 2.61 -3.79
N GLN A 38 2.16 3.56 -3.44
CA GLN A 38 2.31 4.39 -2.24
C GLN A 38 2.27 3.58 -0.95
N ALA A 39 1.34 2.63 -0.83
CA ALA A 39 1.25 1.75 0.34
C ALA A 39 2.51 0.90 0.52
N SER A 40 3.04 0.33 -0.57
CA SER A 40 4.30 -0.42 -0.56
C SER A 40 5.48 0.45 -0.16
N HIS A 41 5.60 1.64 -0.75
CA HIS A 41 6.67 2.59 -0.42
C HIS A 41 6.59 3.07 1.04
N LEU A 42 5.38 3.27 1.57
CA LEU A 42 5.19 3.66 2.97
C LEU A 42 5.56 2.51 3.92
N TYR A 43 5.26 1.26 3.55
CA TYR A 43 5.69 0.07 4.29
C TYR A 43 7.22 -0.02 4.40
N ASP A 44 7.95 0.18 3.30
CA ASP A 44 9.41 0.14 3.30
C ASP A 44 10.00 1.22 4.21
N ASN A 45 9.47 2.45 4.10
CA ASN A 45 9.90 3.56 4.95
C ASN A 45 9.55 3.34 6.44
N ALA A 46 8.36 2.83 6.74
CA ALA A 46 7.94 2.53 8.11
C ALA A 46 8.81 1.43 8.74
N THR A 47 9.12 0.39 7.97
CA THR A 47 10.03 -0.68 8.39
C THR A 47 11.42 -0.14 8.70
N GLY A 48 11.98 0.67 7.81
CA GLY A 48 13.29 1.32 8.01
C GLY A 48 13.30 2.23 9.23
N ALA A 49 12.29 3.10 9.38
CA ALA A 49 12.19 4.03 10.51
C ALA A 49 12.03 3.32 11.86
N HIS A 50 11.20 2.28 11.92
CA HIS A 50 11.04 1.45 13.11
C HIS A 50 12.36 0.74 13.48
N GLY A 51 13.01 0.11 12.50
CA GLY A 51 14.31 -0.55 12.71
C GLY A 51 15.39 0.42 13.19
N LEU A 52 15.48 1.62 12.61
CA LEU A 52 16.41 2.66 13.05
C LEU A 52 16.12 3.14 14.48
N THR A 53 14.85 3.19 14.89
CA THR A 53 14.46 3.59 16.25
C THR A 53 14.93 2.55 17.28
N ILE A 54 14.76 1.25 16.97
CA ILE A 54 15.25 0.15 17.80
C ILE A 54 16.77 0.19 17.91
N LEU A 55 17.47 0.41 16.79
CA LEU A 55 18.93 0.54 16.78
C LEU A 55 19.38 1.75 17.59
N ALA A 56 18.75 2.91 17.42
CA ALA A 56 19.05 4.12 18.18
C ALA A 56 18.87 3.91 19.69
N PHE A 57 17.84 3.17 20.10
CA PHE A 57 17.63 2.80 21.50
C PHE A 57 18.74 1.89 22.05
N SER A 58 19.16 0.89 21.28
CA SER A 58 20.27 0.01 21.65
C SER A 58 21.58 0.78 21.79
N GLU A 59 21.93 1.60 20.79
CA GLU A 59 23.15 2.41 20.79
C GLU A 59 23.16 3.47 21.89
N TYR A 60 22.02 4.12 22.16
CA TYR A 60 21.89 5.07 23.26
C TYR A 60 22.19 4.42 24.61
N LYS A 61 21.64 3.22 24.87
CA LYS A 61 21.89 2.46 26.10
C LYS A 61 23.37 2.08 26.25
N LYS A 62 24.03 1.68 25.16
CA LYS A 62 25.47 1.36 25.17
C LYS A 62 26.31 2.60 25.49
N ALA A 63 26.06 3.70 24.78
CA ALA A 63 26.83 4.94 24.90
C ALA A 63 26.66 5.64 26.25
N HIS A 64 25.48 5.53 26.88
CA HIS A 64 25.13 6.25 28.12
C HIS A 64 24.93 5.33 29.33
N SER A 65 25.55 4.15 29.33
CA SER A 65 25.37 3.11 30.36
C SER A 65 25.54 3.58 31.82
N LYS A 66 26.36 4.63 32.05
CA LYS A 66 26.60 5.21 33.38
C LYS A 66 25.70 6.41 33.73
N ASN A 67 25.02 7.02 32.76
CA ASN A 67 24.18 8.21 32.96
C ASN A 67 23.02 8.24 31.95
N ILE A 68 22.07 7.33 32.15
CA ILE A 68 20.91 7.19 31.28
C ILE A 68 19.92 8.31 31.57
N LYS A 69 19.66 9.18 30.58
CA LYS A 69 18.54 10.14 30.64
C LYS A 69 17.24 9.42 30.28
N LEU A 70 16.38 9.22 31.29
CA LEU A 70 15.07 8.54 31.15
C LEU A 70 14.15 9.20 30.10
N LYS A 71 14.18 10.53 30.00
CA LYS A 71 13.37 11.29 29.03
C LYS A 71 13.67 10.89 27.57
N ILE A 72 14.93 10.56 27.25
CA ILE A 72 15.32 10.13 25.90
C ILE A 72 14.78 8.72 25.61
N ILE A 73 14.82 7.83 26.61
CA ILE A 73 14.21 6.49 26.52
C ILE A 73 12.71 6.59 26.27
N GLU A 74 12.02 7.49 26.98
CA GLU A 74 10.59 7.70 26.80
C GLU A 74 10.25 8.15 25.37
N PHE A 75 11.03 9.08 24.80
CA PHE A 75 10.84 9.51 23.41
C PHE A 75 11.10 8.38 22.41
N LEU A 76 12.17 7.60 22.60
CA LEU A 76 12.48 6.46 21.74
C LEU A 76 11.41 5.37 21.83
N SER A 77 10.88 5.09 23.01
CA SER A 77 9.78 4.13 23.21
C SER A 77 8.48 4.58 22.54
N LYS A 78 8.16 5.89 22.57
CA LYS A 78 7.00 6.44 21.86
C LYS A 78 7.19 6.39 20.36
N ALA A 79 8.40 6.72 19.87
CA ALA A 79 8.73 6.62 18.45
C ALA A 79 8.67 5.17 17.95
N ASP A 80 9.11 4.21 18.76
CA ASP A 80 9.04 2.78 18.46
C ASP A 80 7.58 2.31 18.31
N THR A 81 6.73 2.67 19.28
CA THR A 81 5.30 2.37 19.27
C THR A 81 4.62 2.96 18.03
N LEU A 82 4.88 4.24 17.73
CA LEU A 82 4.34 4.91 16.55
C LEU A 82 4.80 4.23 15.26
N GLY A 83 6.09 3.90 15.16
CA GLY A 83 6.63 3.20 13.99
C GLY A 83 5.97 1.85 13.77
N ARG A 84 5.71 1.10 14.85
CA ARG A 84 4.99 -0.17 14.80
C ARG A 84 3.54 0.00 14.35
N ASP A 85 2.83 0.99 14.87
CA ASP A 85 1.43 1.24 14.49
C ASP A 85 1.31 1.60 13.00
N VAL A 86 2.21 2.47 12.51
CA VAL A 86 2.28 2.82 11.08
C VAL A 86 2.60 1.58 10.25
N LEU A 87 3.56 0.76 10.68
CA LEU A 87 3.91 -0.47 9.99
C LEU A 87 2.70 -1.42 9.88
N ILE A 88 1.98 -1.66 10.97
CA ILE A 88 0.78 -2.52 10.99
C ILE A 88 -0.30 -1.96 10.05
N GLU A 89 -0.53 -0.66 10.06
CA GLU A 89 -1.53 -0.03 9.19
C GLU A 89 -1.14 -0.12 7.71
N THR A 90 0.14 0.06 7.37
CA THR A 90 0.60 -0.14 5.98
C THR A 90 0.40 -1.57 5.50
N ILE A 91 0.68 -2.57 6.35
CA ILE A 91 0.39 -3.98 6.04
C ILE A 91 -1.10 -4.19 5.79
N ARG A 92 -1.96 -3.60 6.62
CA ARG A 92 -3.42 -3.68 6.45
C ARG A 92 -3.87 -3.03 5.14
N GLN A 93 -3.33 -1.87 4.78
CA GLN A 93 -3.65 -1.20 3.52
C GLN A 93 -3.22 -2.03 2.30
N ILE A 94 -2.01 -2.61 2.33
CA ILE A 94 -1.53 -3.52 1.29
C ILE A 94 -2.48 -4.72 1.18
N HIS A 95 -2.85 -5.34 2.30
CA HIS A 95 -3.79 -6.48 2.32
C HIS A 95 -5.16 -6.12 1.74
N ASN A 96 -5.69 -4.94 2.05
CA ASN A 96 -6.97 -4.47 1.50
C ASN A 96 -6.90 -4.20 -0.02
N LEU A 97 -5.75 -3.78 -0.53
CA LEU A 97 -5.54 -3.52 -1.97
C LEU A 97 -5.26 -4.80 -2.76
N GLU A 98 -4.57 -5.74 -2.11
CA GLU A 98 -4.06 -7.00 -2.62
C GLU A 98 -4.55 -8.16 -1.73
N PRO A 99 -5.85 -8.47 -1.74
CA PRO A 99 -6.36 -9.58 -0.94
C PRO A 99 -5.68 -10.88 -1.35
N PHE A 100 -5.41 -11.72 -0.35
CA PHE A 100 -4.65 -12.95 -0.53
C PHE A 100 -5.43 -13.92 -1.42
N SER A 101 -5.01 -14.04 -2.68
CA SER A 101 -5.63 -14.89 -3.69
C SER A 101 -4.55 -15.53 -4.56
N LYS A 102 -4.86 -16.67 -5.20
CA LYS A 102 -3.91 -17.34 -6.11
C LYS A 102 -3.41 -16.41 -7.22
N GLN A 103 -4.27 -15.51 -7.72
CA GLN A 103 -3.89 -14.51 -8.72
C GLN A 103 -2.91 -13.47 -8.15
N THR A 104 -3.16 -13.00 -6.93
CA THR A 104 -2.27 -12.06 -6.23
C THR A 104 -0.90 -12.67 -5.95
N ILE A 105 -0.86 -13.94 -5.53
CA ILE A 105 0.39 -14.67 -5.28
C ILE A 105 1.17 -14.84 -6.60
N GLN A 106 0.51 -15.26 -7.67
CA GLN A 106 1.16 -15.36 -8.99
C GLN A 106 1.71 -14.01 -9.44
N GLN A 107 0.96 -12.94 -9.18
CA GLN A 107 1.41 -11.58 -9.46
C GLN A 107 2.64 -11.22 -8.64
N TRP A 108 2.72 -11.56 -7.35
CA TRP A 108 3.91 -11.34 -6.53
C TRP A 108 5.13 -12.12 -6.99
N VAL A 109 4.94 -13.36 -7.46
CA VAL A 109 5.99 -14.17 -8.09
C VAL A 109 6.49 -13.50 -9.37
N ASN A 110 5.57 -13.05 -10.24
CA ASN A 110 5.92 -12.36 -11.48
C ASN A 110 6.62 -11.01 -11.23
N GLU A 111 6.26 -10.32 -10.15
CA GLU A 111 6.88 -9.07 -9.69
C GLU A 111 8.23 -9.31 -8.98
N GLY A 112 8.64 -10.57 -8.76
CA GLY A 112 9.86 -10.92 -8.04
C GLY A 112 9.83 -10.61 -6.54
N ARG A 113 8.64 -10.35 -5.98
CA ARG A 113 8.46 -10.10 -4.54
C ARG A 113 8.56 -11.38 -3.72
N ILE A 114 8.29 -12.53 -4.34
CA ILE A 114 8.37 -13.86 -3.73
C ILE A 114 9.08 -14.79 -4.71
N ILE A 115 9.99 -15.62 -4.21
CA ILE A 115 10.66 -16.67 -4.99
C ILE A 115 9.78 -17.91 -4.93
N ASP A 116 9.38 -18.44 -6.09
CA ASP A 116 8.56 -19.66 -6.22
C ASP A 116 9.40 -20.93 -5.98
N GLN A 117 10.10 -20.96 -4.85
CA GLN A 117 10.93 -22.07 -4.41
C GLN A 117 10.63 -22.38 -2.95
N HIS A 118 9.42 -22.88 -2.70
CA HIS A 118 9.20 -23.80 -1.57
C HIS A 118 9.27 -25.21 -2.15
N VAL A 119 10.48 -25.77 -2.18
CA VAL A 119 10.63 -27.23 -2.24
C VAL A 119 10.27 -27.74 -0.84
N PRO A 120 9.27 -28.64 -0.69
CA PRO A 120 8.90 -29.19 0.61
C PRO A 120 10.06 -29.95 1.27
#